data_AF-A0AAN8U0P0-F1
#
_entry.id   AF-A0AAN8U0P0-F1
#
_cell.length_a   1.000
_cell.length_b   1.000
_cell.length_c   1.000
_cell.angle_alpha   90.00
_cell.angle_beta   90.00
_cell.angle_gamma   90.00
#
_symmetry.space_group_name_H-M   'P 1'
#
loop_
_entity.id
_entity.type
_entity.pdbx_description
1 polymer ?
#
loop_
_entity_poly.entity_id
_entity_poly.type
_entity_poly.pdbx_seq_one_letter_code
_entity_poly.pdbx_strand_id
1 'polypeptide(L)'
;MRNWFKRKMKKSTEKTDSIVKRWMLLSGKNNWEGLLDPLDYDLRRYIIHYGEMAQASYDNFNSNKASKNAGNNRYSKNHFFTKVGLNKDNLSKYRITKYLYATSSIQVPEAFIVKSLSRESWSKESNWIGFIAVCTDEGKIALGRREILISWRGTVQTLDWVNDLDFFQVSAPEIFRGNTDPQIHRGWYSIYTSDDPRSPFNNTSVRDQVVEEVKRLVEEYKSEKMSITITGHSMGAAVGTLNAIDIVVNGFNNGCLVTAILFASPRVGDSSFVNAFSKLENLRILRVTNCLDIIPNYPLIDYSEIGVELAIDTTKSKYLKVPGDIRSWHSLEAHMHGVAGYQGANGGFKLEVRRDISLVNKHLNALKDEYCVPTCWWVEKNNGMVQQDDGSWKLMDHEDDDYSVYA
;
A
#
# COMPACT_ATOMS: atom_id res chain seq x y z
N MET A 1 -23.82 32.19 10.09
CA MET A 1 -23.34 30.80 10.33
C MET A 1 -24.05 29.74 9.49
N ARG A 2 -25.39 29.62 9.49
CA ARG A 2 -26.15 28.59 8.73
C ARG A 2 -25.87 28.54 7.21
N ASN A 3 -25.71 29.68 6.53
CA ASN A 3 -25.46 29.73 5.08
C ASN A 3 -24.02 29.29 4.69
N TRP A 4 -23.05 29.44 5.59
CA TRP A 4 -21.67 28.97 5.37
C TRP A 4 -21.58 27.44 5.48
N PHE A 5 -22.25 26.85 6.48
CA PHE A 5 -22.36 25.40 6.63
C PHE A 5 -23.09 24.76 5.44
N LYS A 6 -24.19 25.35 4.95
CA LYS A 6 -24.89 24.87 3.74
C LYS A 6 -24.01 24.92 2.49
N ARG A 7 -23.22 25.98 2.29
CA ARG A 7 -22.27 26.10 1.16
C ARG A 7 -21.13 25.08 1.25
N LYS A 8 -20.64 24.79 2.46
CA LYS A 8 -19.57 23.82 2.69
C LYS A 8 -20.05 22.38 2.47
N MET A 9 -21.25 22.06 2.94
CA MET A 9 -21.89 20.76 2.66
C MET A 9 -22.19 20.59 1.17
N LYS A 10 -22.72 21.62 0.48
CA LYS A 10 -22.96 21.57 -0.97
C LYS A 10 -21.68 21.34 -1.79
N LYS A 11 -20.57 22.01 -1.42
CA LYS A 11 -19.26 21.79 -2.05
C LYS A 11 -18.66 20.41 -1.73
N SER A 12 -18.97 19.80 -0.59
CA SER A 12 -18.51 18.43 -0.30
C SER A 12 -19.36 17.40 -1.05
N THR A 13 -20.68 17.56 -1.13
CA THR A 13 -21.54 16.66 -1.92
C THR A 13 -21.26 16.73 -3.42
N GLU A 14 -21.07 17.91 -4.02
CA GLU A 14 -20.68 18.04 -5.45
C GLU A 14 -19.33 17.36 -5.75
N LYS A 15 -18.39 17.35 -4.79
CA LYS A 15 -17.07 16.71 -4.93
C LYS A 15 -17.10 15.20 -4.77
N THR A 16 -18.00 14.64 -3.96
CA THR A 16 -18.17 13.18 -3.85
C THR A 16 -18.94 12.63 -5.06
N ASP A 17 -19.92 13.38 -5.57
CA ASP A 17 -20.65 13.06 -6.80
C ASP A 17 -19.74 12.92 -8.03
N SER A 18 -18.60 13.63 -8.04
CA SER A 18 -17.63 13.56 -9.13
C SER A 18 -16.87 12.23 -9.16
N ILE A 19 -16.36 11.73 -8.02
CA ILE A 19 -15.66 10.45 -7.95
C ILE A 19 -16.59 9.30 -8.36
N VAL A 20 -17.82 9.28 -7.84
CA VAL A 20 -18.83 8.26 -8.14
C VAL A 20 -19.09 8.15 -9.66
N LYS A 21 -19.19 9.28 -10.35
CA LYS A 21 -19.44 9.32 -11.80
C LYS A 21 -18.19 9.01 -12.64
N ARG A 22 -17.01 9.37 -12.13
CA ARG A 22 -15.73 9.29 -12.85
C ARG A 22 -14.87 8.10 -12.46
N TRP A 23 -15.32 7.21 -11.58
CA TRP A 23 -14.45 6.19 -10.98
C TRP A 23 -13.69 5.36 -12.01
N MET A 24 -14.32 4.97 -13.14
CA MET A 24 -13.62 4.20 -14.19
C MET A 24 -12.46 4.98 -14.80
N LEU A 25 -12.64 6.29 -15.01
CA LEU A 25 -11.59 7.18 -15.51
C LEU A 25 -10.49 7.36 -14.45
N LEU A 26 -10.85 7.56 -13.19
CA LEU A 26 -9.91 7.68 -12.06
C LEU A 26 -9.14 6.37 -11.80
N SER A 27 -9.75 5.22 -12.08
CA SER A 27 -9.13 3.88 -12.08
C SER A 27 -8.33 3.59 -13.37
N GLY A 28 -8.15 4.55 -14.26
CA GLY A 28 -7.22 4.46 -15.38
C GLY A 28 -7.77 3.81 -16.64
N LYS A 29 -9.10 3.74 -16.84
CA LYS A 29 -9.70 3.15 -18.07
C LYS A 29 -8.99 3.59 -19.36
N ASN A 30 -8.62 4.87 -19.44
CA ASN A 30 -7.89 5.49 -20.57
C ASN A 30 -6.45 5.87 -20.18
N ASN A 31 -5.75 5.07 -19.38
CA ASN A 31 -4.36 5.30 -18.98
C ASN A 31 -4.10 6.71 -18.38
N TRP A 32 -5.10 7.25 -17.68
CA TRP A 32 -5.07 8.60 -17.08
C TRP A 32 -4.72 9.74 -18.06
N GLU A 33 -4.98 9.55 -19.35
CA GLU A 33 -4.74 10.58 -20.38
C GLU A 33 -5.43 11.90 -20.01
N GLY A 34 -4.65 12.99 -20.03
CA GLY A 34 -5.13 14.33 -19.69
C GLY A 34 -5.41 14.58 -18.20
N LEU A 35 -5.07 13.65 -17.30
CA LEU A 35 -5.32 13.79 -15.86
C LEU A 35 -4.08 14.01 -15.01
N LEU A 36 -2.87 13.86 -15.57
CA LEU A 36 -1.62 13.87 -14.79
C LEU A 36 -0.89 15.22 -14.81
N ASP A 37 -0.99 16.00 -15.89
CA ASP A 37 -0.37 17.31 -16.01
C ASP A 37 -1.28 18.33 -16.73
N PRO A 38 -1.91 19.28 -16.00
CA PRO A 38 -1.91 19.39 -14.54
C PRO A 38 -2.68 18.23 -13.89
N LEU A 39 -2.26 17.83 -12.68
CA LEU A 39 -2.90 16.71 -11.97
C LEU A 39 -4.35 17.05 -11.57
N ASP A 40 -5.29 16.30 -12.13
CA ASP A 40 -6.74 16.39 -11.88
C ASP A 40 -7.04 16.32 -10.39
N TYR A 41 -7.99 17.16 -9.94
CA TYR A 41 -8.31 17.31 -8.52
C TYR A 41 -8.87 16.03 -7.88
N ASP A 42 -9.73 15.30 -8.58
CA ASP A 42 -10.30 14.07 -8.06
C ASP A 42 -9.28 12.94 -8.13
N LEU A 43 -8.49 12.86 -9.21
CA LEU A 43 -7.39 11.89 -9.30
C LEU A 43 -6.36 12.09 -8.19
N ARG A 44 -6.05 13.34 -7.82
CA ARG A 44 -5.19 13.66 -6.69
C ARG A 44 -5.71 13.07 -5.37
N ARG A 45 -7.00 13.27 -5.08
CA ARG A 45 -7.64 12.69 -3.89
C ARG A 45 -7.65 11.17 -3.97
N TYR A 46 -7.87 10.62 -5.15
CA TYR A 46 -7.93 9.19 -5.42
C TYR A 46 -6.58 8.51 -5.17
N ILE A 47 -5.49 9.10 -5.68
CA ILE A 47 -4.13 8.61 -5.44
C ILE A 47 -3.80 8.67 -3.94
N ILE A 48 -4.08 9.80 -3.27
CA ILE A 48 -3.83 9.95 -1.84
C ILE A 48 -4.62 8.92 -1.03
N HIS A 49 -5.88 8.66 -1.37
CA HIS A 49 -6.69 7.62 -0.71
C HIS A 49 -6.02 6.25 -0.75
N TYR A 50 -5.54 5.79 -1.90
CA TYR A 50 -4.82 4.50 -1.98
C TYR A 50 -3.43 4.55 -1.35
N GLY A 51 -2.78 5.71 -1.35
CA GLY A 51 -1.56 5.93 -0.58
C GLY A 51 -1.78 5.78 0.93
N GLU A 52 -2.90 6.29 1.45
CA GLU A 52 -3.28 6.15 2.86
C GLU A 52 -3.57 4.68 3.20
N MET A 53 -4.16 3.92 2.28
CA MET A 53 -4.37 2.48 2.45
C MET A 53 -3.06 1.68 2.48
N ALA A 54 -2.04 2.10 1.72
CA ALA A 54 -0.70 1.55 1.81
C ALA A 54 0.00 1.98 3.12
N GLN A 55 -0.16 3.25 3.54
CA GLN A 55 0.41 3.77 4.78
C GLN A 55 -0.19 3.09 6.01
N ALA A 56 -1.48 2.75 6.00
CA ALA A 56 -2.13 2.02 7.07
C ALA A 56 -1.44 0.68 7.37
N SER A 57 -0.82 0.07 6.36
CA SER A 57 -0.02 -1.15 6.55
C SER A 57 1.26 -0.89 7.34
N TYR A 58 1.93 0.26 7.16
CA TYR A 58 3.05 0.65 8.00
C TYR A 58 2.61 0.99 9.42
N ASP A 59 1.52 1.76 9.54
CA ASP A 59 1.00 2.24 10.82
C ASP A 59 0.55 1.08 11.73
N ASN A 60 0.07 -0.01 11.14
CA ASN A 60 -0.36 -1.22 11.83
C ASN A 60 0.76 -2.25 12.03
N PHE A 61 1.95 -2.08 11.44
CA PHE A 61 3.00 -3.10 11.52
C PHE A 61 3.85 -2.95 12.79
N ASN A 62 4.13 -4.07 13.46
CA ASN A 62 5.00 -4.08 14.63
C ASN A 62 6.46 -4.33 14.24
N SER A 63 7.24 -3.25 14.09
CA SER A 63 8.66 -3.32 13.76
C SER A 63 9.60 -3.36 14.98
N ASN A 64 9.06 -3.40 16.20
CA ASN A 64 9.87 -3.42 17.41
C ASN A 64 10.42 -4.83 17.65
N LYS A 65 11.67 -5.08 17.23
CA LYS A 65 12.34 -6.39 17.37
C LYS A 65 12.41 -6.91 18.80
N ALA A 66 12.33 -6.06 19.82
CA ALA A 66 12.30 -6.50 21.22
C ALA A 66 10.98 -7.19 21.60
N SER A 67 9.90 -6.93 20.86
CA SER A 67 8.61 -7.59 21.09
C SER A 67 8.59 -9.01 20.56
N LYS A 68 7.91 -9.91 21.28
CA LYS A 68 7.59 -11.25 20.75
C LYS A 68 6.67 -11.21 19.52
N ASN A 69 5.96 -10.10 19.31
CA ASN A 69 5.05 -9.85 18.20
C ASN A 69 5.70 -9.07 17.04
N ALA A 70 7.03 -8.87 17.07
CA ALA A 70 7.75 -8.21 15.97
C ALA A 70 7.50 -8.94 14.65
N GLY A 71 7.18 -8.19 13.59
CA GLY A 71 6.80 -8.77 12.31
C GLY A 71 5.30 -9.02 12.13
N ASN A 72 4.48 -8.84 13.17
CA ASN A 72 3.04 -9.02 13.10
C ASN A 72 2.28 -7.68 12.95
N ASN A 73 0.95 -7.73 12.76
CA ASN A 73 0.08 -6.56 12.91
C ASN A 73 -0.07 -6.15 14.40
N ARG A 74 -0.46 -4.90 14.64
CA ARG A 74 -0.76 -4.37 15.99
C ARG A 74 -2.23 -4.49 16.32
N TYR A 75 -3.11 -4.19 15.37
CA TYR A 75 -4.54 -4.07 15.62
C TYR A 75 -5.32 -5.18 14.93
N SER A 76 -6.44 -5.57 15.54
CA SER A 76 -7.41 -6.49 14.96
C SER A 76 -8.10 -5.88 13.74
N LYS A 77 -8.67 -6.71 12.87
CA LYS A 77 -9.40 -6.27 11.66
C LYS A 77 -10.52 -5.28 11.97
N ASN A 78 -11.22 -5.46 13.09
CA ASN A 78 -12.36 -4.62 13.51
C ASN A 78 -11.92 -3.23 13.99
N HIS A 79 -10.74 -3.12 14.59
CA HIS A 79 -10.23 -1.85 15.10
C HIS A 79 -9.28 -1.14 14.13
N PHE A 80 -8.76 -1.84 13.12
CA PHE A 80 -7.74 -1.36 12.20
C PHE A 80 -7.95 0.08 11.71
N PHE A 81 -9.02 0.37 10.96
CA PHE A 81 -9.23 1.69 10.35
C PHE A 81 -9.39 2.81 11.38
N THR A 82 -9.94 2.49 12.55
CA THR A 82 -10.07 3.46 13.64
C THR A 82 -8.71 3.73 14.29
N LYS A 83 -7.92 2.70 14.56
CA LYS A 83 -6.62 2.79 15.22
C LYS A 83 -5.55 3.46 14.36
N VAL A 84 -5.58 3.23 13.03
CA VAL A 84 -4.68 3.90 12.07
C VAL A 84 -5.18 5.29 11.63
N GLY A 85 -6.32 5.76 12.17
CA GLY A 85 -6.82 7.12 11.93
C GLY A 85 -7.54 7.35 10.60
N LEU A 86 -8.01 6.30 9.94
CA LEU A 86 -8.70 6.32 8.64
C LEU A 86 -10.22 6.08 8.73
N ASN A 87 -10.86 6.45 9.83
CA ASN A 87 -12.31 6.24 10.02
C ASN A 87 -13.20 7.46 9.70
N LYS A 88 -12.59 8.63 9.44
CA LYS A 88 -13.29 9.91 9.27
C LYS A 88 -13.67 10.25 7.83
N ASP A 89 -12.95 9.75 6.82
CA ASP A 89 -13.31 9.97 5.41
C ASP A 89 -14.35 8.95 4.96
N ASN A 90 -15.27 9.38 4.10
CA ASN A 90 -16.27 8.52 3.47
C ASN A 90 -15.64 7.60 2.42
N LEU A 91 -14.51 7.98 1.82
CA LEU A 91 -13.79 7.09 0.91
C LEU A 91 -13.21 5.88 1.64
N SER A 92 -12.82 6.03 2.92
CA SER A 92 -12.16 5.00 3.72
C SER A 92 -13.10 3.99 4.38
N LYS A 93 -14.35 3.87 3.92
CA LYS A 93 -15.35 2.96 4.49
C LYS A 93 -15.20 1.54 3.95
N TYR A 94 -14.25 0.80 4.50
CA TYR A 94 -13.98 -0.61 4.19
C TYR A 94 -14.11 -1.50 5.42
N ARG A 95 -14.29 -2.78 5.16
CA ARG A 95 -14.14 -3.87 6.14
C ARG A 95 -12.98 -4.75 5.69
N ILE A 96 -11.99 -4.95 6.57
CA ILE A 96 -10.94 -5.93 6.30
C ILE A 96 -11.53 -7.32 6.39
N THR A 97 -11.26 -8.13 5.38
CA THR A 97 -11.75 -9.50 5.30
C THR A 97 -10.64 -10.49 5.60
N LYS A 98 -9.39 -10.19 5.20
CA LYS A 98 -8.23 -11.05 5.43
C LYS A 98 -6.96 -10.25 5.71
N TYR A 99 -6.18 -10.72 6.67
CA TYR A 99 -4.77 -10.33 6.81
C TYR A 99 -3.90 -11.29 6.02
N LEU A 100 -2.84 -10.75 5.43
CA LEU A 100 -1.93 -11.48 4.56
C LEU A 100 -0.60 -11.67 5.27
N TYR A 101 -0.07 -12.88 5.18
CA TYR A 101 1.20 -13.23 5.78
C TYR A 101 2.11 -13.86 4.72
N ALA A 102 3.39 -13.50 4.74
CA ALA A 102 4.37 -13.99 3.78
C ALA A 102 5.64 -14.48 4.48
N THR A 103 6.34 -15.39 3.81
CA THR A 103 7.68 -15.89 4.15
C THR A 103 8.52 -15.84 2.88
N SER A 104 9.79 -16.23 2.96
CA SER A 104 10.69 -16.29 1.82
C SER A 104 11.52 -17.56 1.89
N SER A 105 11.54 -18.33 0.79
CA SER A 105 12.36 -19.52 0.62
C SER A 105 13.85 -19.21 0.40
N ILE A 106 14.17 -17.97 0.08
CA ILE A 106 15.54 -17.46 0.00
C ILE A 106 15.83 -16.46 1.12
N GLN A 107 17.10 -16.23 1.40
CA GLN A 107 17.50 -15.12 2.25
C GLN A 107 17.13 -13.81 1.56
N VAL A 108 16.43 -12.96 2.29
CA VAL A 108 16.06 -11.59 1.89
C VAL A 108 16.53 -10.61 2.95
N PRO A 109 16.70 -9.32 2.61
CA PRO A 109 17.03 -8.29 3.60
C PRO A 109 16.07 -8.33 4.79
N GLU A 110 16.60 -8.11 6.00
CA GLU A 110 15.80 -8.14 7.23
C GLU A 110 14.70 -7.04 7.24
N ALA A 111 14.91 -5.99 6.45
CA ALA A 111 13.93 -4.92 6.27
C ALA A 111 12.63 -5.41 5.58
N PHE A 112 12.67 -6.56 4.89
CA PHE A 112 11.49 -7.20 4.28
C PHE A 112 10.76 -8.11 5.27
N ILE A 113 11.52 -8.95 5.99
CA ILE A 113 11.01 -9.90 6.98
C ILE A 113 11.68 -9.62 8.33
N VAL A 114 10.97 -8.90 9.19
CA VAL A 114 11.45 -8.52 10.53
C VAL A 114 11.39 -9.70 11.46
N LYS A 115 12.50 -9.98 12.16
CA LYS A 115 12.61 -11.06 13.15
C LYS A 115 12.58 -10.50 14.57
N SER A 116 11.83 -11.17 15.44
CA SER A 116 11.86 -10.89 16.88
C SER A 116 13.17 -11.37 17.49
N LEU A 117 13.67 -10.62 18.48
CA LEU A 117 14.78 -11.04 19.35
C LEU A 117 14.32 -12.02 20.44
N SER A 118 13.00 -12.14 20.66
CA SER A 118 12.43 -13.04 21.65
C SER A 118 12.46 -14.50 21.17
N ARG A 119 12.78 -15.42 22.09
CA ARG A 119 12.64 -16.86 21.84
C ARG A 119 11.18 -17.33 21.77
N GLU A 120 10.27 -16.53 22.31
CA GLU A 120 8.81 -16.73 22.30
C GLU A 120 8.14 -16.00 21.12
N SER A 121 8.90 -15.71 20.06
CA SER A 121 8.40 -15.04 18.86
C SER A 121 7.14 -15.71 18.31
N TRP A 122 6.13 -14.93 17.93
CA TRP A 122 4.90 -15.43 17.30
C TRP A 122 5.19 -16.21 16.00
N SER A 123 6.23 -15.80 15.25
CA SER A 123 6.78 -16.50 14.10
C SER A 123 8.28 -16.21 13.94
N LYS A 124 9.02 -17.18 13.41
CA LYS A 124 10.47 -17.07 13.14
C LYS A 124 10.79 -16.66 11.70
N GLU A 125 9.90 -16.98 10.78
CA GLU A 125 10.12 -16.85 9.32
C GLU A 125 8.98 -16.11 8.63
N SER A 126 7.84 -15.91 9.30
CA SER A 126 6.65 -15.25 8.73
C SER A 126 6.49 -13.81 9.19
N ASN A 127 5.83 -13.02 8.36
CA ASN A 127 5.58 -11.61 8.61
C ASN A 127 4.22 -11.20 8.04
N TRP A 128 3.48 -10.36 8.77
CA TRP A 128 2.27 -9.71 8.28
C TRP A 128 2.64 -8.76 7.14
N ILE A 129 2.14 -8.98 5.93
CA ILE A 129 2.57 -8.28 4.72
C ILE A 129 1.48 -7.42 4.08
N GLY A 130 0.28 -7.37 4.67
CA GLY A 130 -0.80 -6.58 4.11
C GLY A 130 -2.18 -7.08 4.48
N PHE A 131 -3.18 -6.58 3.77
CA PHE A 131 -4.57 -6.93 4.00
C PHE A 131 -5.40 -6.87 2.72
N ILE A 132 -6.51 -7.62 2.74
CA ILE A 132 -7.60 -7.51 1.78
C ILE A 132 -8.80 -6.90 2.51
N ALA A 133 -9.38 -5.89 1.90
CA ALA A 133 -10.59 -5.26 2.39
C ALA A 133 -11.62 -5.12 1.27
N VAL A 134 -12.90 -5.06 1.63
CA VAL A 134 -13.97 -4.75 0.71
C VAL A 134 -14.69 -3.50 1.19
N CYS A 135 -15.02 -2.58 0.28
CA CYS A 135 -15.76 -1.38 0.69
C CYS A 135 -17.13 -1.81 1.25
N THR A 136 -17.60 -1.12 2.28
CA THR A 136 -18.95 -1.32 2.86
C THR A 136 -20.01 -0.75 1.92
N ASP A 137 -21.30 -0.91 2.20
CA ASP A 137 -22.35 -0.24 1.40
C ASP A 137 -22.21 1.29 1.38
N GLU A 138 -21.79 1.88 2.50
CA GLU A 138 -21.46 3.31 2.58
C GLU A 138 -20.29 3.66 1.66
N GLY A 139 -19.22 2.84 1.69
CA GLY A 139 -18.06 3.01 0.82
C GLY A 139 -18.40 2.83 -0.66
N LYS A 140 -19.28 1.87 -0.98
CA LYS A 140 -19.80 1.65 -2.33
C LYS A 140 -20.51 2.89 -2.87
N ILE A 141 -21.33 3.54 -2.04
CA ILE A 141 -21.99 4.80 -2.42
C ILE A 141 -20.95 5.89 -2.70
N ALA A 142 -19.92 6.02 -1.87
CA ALA A 142 -18.88 7.04 -2.03
C ALA A 142 -17.95 6.80 -3.25
N LEU A 143 -17.73 5.53 -3.60
CA LEU A 143 -16.84 5.12 -4.70
C LEU A 143 -17.59 4.88 -6.02
N GLY A 144 -18.91 4.70 -5.99
CA GLY A 144 -19.74 4.39 -7.15
C GLY A 144 -19.67 2.94 -7.65
N ARG A 145 -19.04 2.04 -6.87
CA ARG A 145 -18.93 0.60 -7.14
C ARG A 145 -18.48 -0.16 -5.89
N ARG A 146 -18.74 -1.47 -5.85
CA ARG A 146 -18.12 -2.38 -4.88
C ARG A 146 -16.65 -2.53 -5.24
N GLU A 147 -15.76 -2.27 -4.29
CA GLU A 147 -14.32 -2.40 -4.52
C GLU A 147 -13.72 -3.41 -3.55
N ILE A 148 -12.93 -4.31 -4.11
CA ILE A 148 -11.98 -5.13 -3.37
C ILE A 148 -10.64 -4.39 -3.40
N LEU A 149 -10.09 -4.08 -2.23
CA LEU A 149 -8.81 -3.43 -2.04
C LEU A 149 -7.80 -4.44 -1.51
N ILE A 150 -6.63 -4.50 -2.14
CA ILE A 150 -5.49 -5.30 -1.69
C ILE A 150 -4.36 -4.32 -1.39
N SER A 151 -3.96 -4.23 -0.12
CA SER A 151 -2.87 -3.35 0.32
C SER A 151 -1.66 -4.17 0.74
N TRP A 152 -0.52 -3.86 0.14
CA TRP A 152 0.75 -4.53 0.41
C TRP A 152 1.68 -3.62 1.23
N ARG A 153 2.14 -4.14 2.35
CA ARG A 153 3.13 -3.52 3.23
C ARG A 153 4.48 -3.51 2.54
N GLY A 154 5.16 -2.37 2.55
CA GLY A 154 6.52 -2.26 2.05
C GLY A 154 7.58 -2.47 3.13
N THR A 155 8.82 -2.17 2.79
CA THR A 155 9.99 -2.35 3.66
C THR A 155 9.91 -1.49 4.92
N VAL A 156 10.21 -2.08 6.08
CA VAL A 156 10.32 -1.35 7.35
C VAL A 156 11.78 -1.36 7.77
N GLN A 157 12.35 -0.20 8.11
CA GLN A 157 13.78 0.04 8.40
C GLN A 157 14.63 0.46 7.18
N THR A 158 15.91 0.78 7.43
CA THR A 158 16.80 1.60 6.60
C THR A 158 16.90 1.15 5.14
N LEU A 159 17.14 2.09 4.22
CA LEU A 159 17.33 1.83 2.80
C LEU A 159 18.62 1.05 2.46
N ASP A 160 19.37 0.62 3.48
CA ASP A 160 20.58 -0.19 3.32
C ASP A 160 20.28 -1.54 2.66
N TRP A 161 19.03 -2.01 2.71
CA TRP A 161 18.58 -3.24 2.03
C TRP A 161 18.90 -3.26 0.54
N VAL A 162 19.01 -2.10 -0.12
CA VAL A 162 19.38 -2.00 -1.54
C VAL A 162 20.77 -2.57 -1.80
N ASN A 163 21.68 -2.48 -0.82
CA ASN A 163 23.03 -3.06 -0.92
C ASN A 163 23.02 -4.59 -0.79
N ASP A 164 22.01 -5.14 -0.12
CA ASP A 164 21.85 -6.58 0.13
C ASP A 164 20.94 -7.27 -0.92
N LEU A 165 20.37 -6.51 -1.84
CA LEU A 165 19.58 -7.06 -2.93
C LEU A 165 20.45 -7.83 -3.91
N ASP A 166 20.06 -9.08 -4.15
CA ASP A 166 20.43 -9.74 -5.39
C ASP A 166 19.52 -9.26 -6.54
N PHE A 167 20.04 -9.24 -7.76
CA PHE A 167 19.29 -8.85 -8.97
C PHE A 167 18.95 -10.05 -9.83
N PHE A 168 18.81 -11.23 -9.21
CA PHE A 168 18.57 -12.45 -9.99
C PHE A 168 17.15 -12.48 -10.52
N GLN A 169 17.05 -12.96 -11.75
CA GLN A 169 15.81 -13.18 -12.46
C GLN A 169 15.43 -14.66 -12.41
N VAL A 170 14.14 -14.93 -12.28
CA VAL A 170 13.55 -16.27 -12.33
C VAL A 170 12.28 -16.26 -13.16
N SER A 171 11.96 -17.37 -13.81
CA SER A 171 10.65 -17.57 -14.42
C SER A 171 9.58 -17.72 -13.34
N ALA A 172 8.33 -17.36 -13.68
CA ALA A 172 7.18 -17.50 -12.78
C ALA A 172 6.01 -18.22 -13.47
N PRO A 173 6.16 -19.51 -13.82
CA PRO A 173 5.13 -20.26 -14.53
C PRO A 173 3.79 -20.32 -13.76
N GLU A 174 3.80 -20.25 -12.43
CA GLU A 174 2.63 -20.22 -11.56
C GLU A 174 1.79 -18.95 -11.79
N ILE A 175 2.45 -17.83 -12.09
CA ILE A 175 1.80 -16.55 -12.41
C ILE A 175 1.38 -16.54 -13.88
N PHE A 176 2.25 -17.01 -14.79
CA PHE A 176 2.07 -16.89 -16.24
C PHE A 176 1.54 -18.16 -16.93
N ARG A 177 0.78 -19.00 -16.22
CA ARG A 177 0.10 -20.19 -16.77
C ARG A 177 1.04 -21.13 -17.52
N GLY A 178 2.20 -21.42 -16.93
CA GLY A 178 3.23 -22.28 -17.49
C GLY A 178 4.18 -21.59 -18.47
N ASN A 179 3.94 -20.32 -18.84
CA ASN A 179 4.90 -19.57 -19.65
C ASN A 179 6.14 -19.24 -18.82
N THR A 180 7.31 -19.66 -19.31
CA THR A 180 8.60 -19.47 -18.66
C THR A 180 9.40 -18.28 -19.19
N ASP A 181 8.92 -17.60 -20.24
CA ASP A 181 9.63 -16.48 -20.85
C ASP A 181 9.71 -15.25 -19.92
N PRO A 182 8.59 -14.79 -19.29
CA PRO A 182 8.64 -13.65 -18.38
C PRO A 182 9.56 -13.93 -17.20
N GLN A 183 10.59 -13.09 -17.06
CA GLN A 183 11.51 -13.16 -15.93
C GLN A 183 11.14 -12.09 -14.89
N ILE A 184 11.13 -12.50 -13.62
CA ILE A 184 10.80 -11.65 -12.47
C ILE A 184 11.97 -11.67 -11.48
N HIS A 185 12.13 -10.57 -10.75
CA HIS A 185 13.05 -10.52 -9.62
C HIS A 185 12.77 -11.61 -8.58
N ARG A 186 13.80 -12.42 -8.30
CA ARG A 186 13.73 -13.60 -7.44
C ARG A 186 13.22 -13.30 -6.04
N GLY A 187 13.64 -12.18 -5.44
CA GLY A 187 13.16 -11.78 -4.11
C GLY A 187 11.67 -11.44 -4.07
N TRP A 188 11.14 -10.78 -5.12
CA TRP A 188 9.71 -10.44 -5.17
C TRP A 188 8.89 -11.70 -5.39
N TYR A 189 9.38 -12.58 -6.28
CA TYR A 189 8.76 -13.87 -6.53
C TYR A 189 8.74 -14.73 -5.26
N SER A 190 9.87 -14.87 -4.57
CA SER A 190 9.97 -15.68 -3.35
C SER A 190 9.03 -15.21 -2.24
N ILE A 191 8.94 -13.89 -1.99
CA ILE A 191 7.97 -13.35 -1.01
C ILE A 191 6.53 -13.67 -1.41
N TYR A 192 6.21 -13.65 -2.70
CA TYR A 192 4.85 -13.86 -3.18
C TYR A 192 4.42 -15.33 -3.19
N THR A 193 5.35 -16.27 -3.45
CA THR A 193 5.00 -17.68 -3.71
C THR A 193 5.53 -18.68 -2.68
N SER A 194 6.39 -18.28 -1.74
CA SER A 194 6.89 -19.21 -0.71
C SER A 194 5.85 -19.49 0.37
N ASP A 195 5.85 -20.73 0.87
CA ASP A 195 5.10 -21.18 2.03
C ASP A 195 6.05 -21.66 3.16
N ASP A 196 5.50 -21.85 4.35
CA ASP A 196 6.14 -22.57 5.45
C ASP A 196 5.10 -23.52 6.07
N PRO A 197 5.13 -24.81 5.75
CA PRO A 197 4.18 -25.80 6.27
C PRO A 197 4.13 -25.90 7.79
N ARG A 198 5.14 -25.36 8.50
CA ARG A 198 5.21 -25.35 9.97
C ARG A 198 4.57 -24.09 10.58
N SER A 199 4.30 -23.07 9.77
CA SER A 199 3.68 -21.82 10.20
C SER A 199 2.15 -21.95 10.20
N PRO A 200 1.47 -21.56 11.29
CA PRO A 200 0.00 -21.51 11.30
C PRO A 200 -0.55 -20.36 10.43
N PHE A 201 0.30 -19.45 9.96
CA PHE A 201 -0.08 -18.29 9.15
C PHE A 201 0.26 -18.44 7.66
N ASN A 202 1.31 -19.21 7.35
CA ASN A 202 1.84 -19.39 5.98
C ASN A 202 1.90 -20.86 5.57
N ASN A 203 0.95 -21.68 6.03
CA ASN A 203 0.83 -23.06 5.55
C ASN A 203 0.58 -23.14 4.03
N THR A 204 0.20 -22.01 3.43
CA THR A 204 0.11 -21.75 1.99
C THR A 204 0.77 -20.40 1.70
N SER A 205 1.16 -20.20 0.44
CA SER A 205 1.81 -18.97 0.01
C SER A 205 0.88 -17.75 0.15
N VAL A 206 1.46 -16.55 0.24
CA VAL A 206 0.62 -15.33 0.29
C VAL A 206 -0.17 -15.15 -0.99
N ARG A 207 0.35 -15.62 -2.14
CA ARG A 207 -0.40 -15.73 -3.39
C ARG A 207 -1.68 -16.52 -3.18
N ASP A 208 -1.61 -17.72 -2.63
CA ASP A 208 -2.80 -18.56 -2.44
C ASP A 208 -3.80 -17.93 -1.46
N GLN A 209 -3.30 -17.32 -0.38
CA GLN A 209 -4.14 -16.56 0.56
C GLN A 209 -4.96 -15.47 -0.14
N VAL A 210 -4.34 -14.74 -1.08
CA VAL A 210 -4.99 -13.68 -1.87
C VAL A 210 -5.95 -14.27 -2.89
N VAL A 211 -5.52 -15.29 -3.65
CA VAL A 211 -6.34 -15.91 -4.70
C VAL A 211 -7.63 -16.48 -4.11
N GLU A 212 -7.54 -17.17 -2.97
CA GLU A 212 -8.70 -17.71 -2.25
C GLU A 212 -9.69 -16.59 -1.89
N GLU A 213 -9.20 -15.52 -1.27
CA GLU A 213 -10.06 -14.45 -0.76
C GLU A 213 -10.64 -13.57 -1.86
N VAL A 214 -9.86 -13.27 -2.91
CA VAL A 214 -10.34 -12.55 -4.09
C VAL A 214 -11.43 -13.35 -4.79
N LYS A 215 -11.26 -14.66 -5.00
CA LYS A 215 -12.30 -15.51 -5.58
C LYS A 215 -13.56 -15.51 -4.73
N ARG A 216 -13.43 -15.63 -3.41
CA ARG A 216 -14.56 -15.58 -2.47
C ARG A 216 -15.34 -14.27 -2.60
N LEU A 217 -14.66 -13.14 -2.59
CA LEU A 217 -15.27 -11.81 -2.70
C LEU A 217 -15.87 -11.53 -4.08
N VAL A 218 -15.20 -11.94 -5.15
CA VAL A 218 -15.71 -11.80 -6.53
C VAL A 218 -17.00 -12.61 -6.70
N GLU A 219 -17.08 -13.80 -6.13
CA GLU A 219 -18.30 -14.61 -6.15
C GLU A 219 -19.41 -13.99 -5.27
N GLU A 220 -19.07 -13.54 -4.05
CA GLU A 220 -20.00 -12.89 -3.11
C GLU A 220 -20.71 -11.68 -3.74
N TYR A 221 -19.97 -10.86 -4.50
CA TYR A 221 -20.47 -9.61 -5.07
C TYR A 221 -20.67 -9.64 -6.59
N LYS A 222 -20.76 -10.83 -7.21
CA LYS A 222 -20.86 -11.00 -8.68
C LYS A 222 -22.04 -10.30 -9.35
N SER A 223 -23.10 -9.97 -8.59
CA SER A 223 -24.27 -9.23 -9.09
C SER A 223 -24.10 -7.70 -9.03
N GLU A 224 -23.04 -7.21 -8.40
CA GLU A 224 -22.74 -5.79 -8.27
C GLU A 224 -21.73 -5.32 -9.33
N LYS A 225 -21.71 -4.01 -9.59
CA LYS A 225 -20.61 -3.38 -10.33
C LYS A 225 -19.36 -3.41 -9.46
N MET A 226 -18.31 -4.09 -9.91
CA MET A 226 -17.09 -4.34 -9.13
C MET A 226 -15.81 -3.79 -9.77
N SER A 227 -14.79 -3.59 -8.93
CA SER A 227 -13.39 -3.40 -9.32
C SER A 227 -12.45 -3.99 -8.27
N ILE A 228 -11.23 -4.32 -8.66
CA ILE A 228 -10.15 -4.66 -7.74
C ILE A 228 -9.10 -3.55 -7.81
N THR A 229 -8.72 -3.01 -6.66
CA THR A 229 -7.64 -2.03 -6.56
C THR A 229 -6.51 -2.57 -5.70
N ILE A 230 -5.29 -2.50 -6.20
CA ILE A 230 -4.07 -2.88 -5.51
C ILE A 230 -3.31 -1.61 -5.15
N THR A 231 -2.75 -1.54 -3.95
CA THR A 231 -1.87 -0.46 -3.54
C THR A 231 -0.68 -1.00 -2.77
N GLY A 232 0.43 -0.28 -2.83
CA GLY A 232 1.65 -0.66 -2.16
C GLY A 232 2.72 0.40 -2.34
N HIS A 233 3.74 0.33 -1.49
CA HIS A 233 4.89 1.23 -1.52
C HIS A 233 6.18 0.42 -1.47
N SER A 234 7.21 0.84 -2.20
CA SER A 234 8.53 0.18 -2.17
C SER A 234 8.42 -1.32 -2.51
N MET A 235 8.97 -2.23 -1.69
CA MET A 235 8.74 -3.67 -1.82
C MET A 235 7.25 -4.05 -1.98
N GLY A 236 6.34 -3.40 -1.25
CA GLY A 236 4.91 -3.66 -1.36
C GLY A 236 4.35 -3.27 -2.73
N ALA A 237 4.92 -2.27 -3.40
CA ALA A 237 4.58 -1.95 -4.78
C ALA A 237 5.08 -2.99 -5.78
N ALA A 238 6.26 -3.58 -5.55
CA ALA A 238 6.79 -4.66 -6.37
C ALA A 238 5.90 -5.91 -6.30
N VAL A 239 5.56 -6.35 -5.08
CA VAL A 239 4.65 -7.49 -4.84
C VAL A 239 3.24 -7.17 -5.35
N GLY A 240 2.75 -5.94 -5.14
CA GLY A 240 1.47 -5.49 -5.66
C GLY A 240 1.39 -5.53 -7.19
N THR A 241 2.49 -5.25 -7.89
CA THR A 241 2.59 -5.37 -9.35
C THR A 241 2.44 -6.83 -9.80
N LEU A 242 3.16 -7.76 -9.16
CA LEU A 242 3.04 -9.20 -9.44
C LEU A 242 1.62 -9.70 -9.17
N ASN A 243 1.04 -9.30 -8.04
CA ASN A 243 -0.30 -9.67 -7.67
C ASN A 243 -1.35 -9.17 -8.66
N ALA A 244 -1.26 -7.91 -9.12
CA ALA A 244 -2.20 -7.37 -10.08
C ALA A 244 -2.15 -8.10 -11.43
N ILE A 245 -0.95 -8.47 -11.90
CA ILE A 245 -0.75 -9.27 -13.11
C ILE A 245 -1.30 -10.68 -12.92
N ASP A 246 -0.97 -11.35 -11.82
CA ASP A 246 -1.44 -12.70 -11.52
C ASP A 246 -2.97 -12.79 -11.52
N ILE A 247 -3.64 -11.83 -10.87
CA ILE A 247 -5.10 -11.74 -10.86
C ILE A 247 -5.68 -11.69 -12.28
N VAL A 248 -5.13 -10.86 -13.16
CA VAL A 248 -5.68 -10.65 -14.51
C VAL A 248 -5.28 -11.78 -15.46
N VAL A 249 -4.01 -12.21 -15.45
CA VAL A 249 -3.51 -13.33 -16.24
C VAL A 249 -4.33 -14.58 -15.95
N ASN A 250 -4.61 -14.86 -14.67
CA ASN A 250 -5.34 -16.04 -14.27
C ASN A 250 -6.87 -15.87 -14.25
N GLY A 251 -7.39 -14.68 -14.51
CA GLY A 251 -8.83 -14.41 -14.60
C GLY A 251 -9.54 -14.44 -13.24
N PHE A 252 -8.81 -14.26 -12.15
CA PHE A 252 -9.38 -14.24 -10.79
C PHE A 252 -10.29 -13.02 -10.55
N ASN A 253 -10.17 -11.99 -11.39
CA ASN A 253 -11.03 -10.81 -11.41
C ASN A 253 -12.40 -11.02 -12.09
N ASN A 254 -12.66 -12.18 -12.71
CA ASN A 254 -13.89 -12.45 -13.47
C ASN A 254 -14.25 -11.32 -14.46
N GLY A 255 -13.23 -10.76 -15.12
CA GLY A 255 -13.37 -9.67 -16.10
C GLY A 255 -13.54 -8.26 -15.54
N CYS A 256 -13.60 -8.06 -14.21
CA CYS A 256 -13.68 -6.70 -13.65
C CYS A 256 -12.35 -5.94 -13.78
N LEU A 257 -12.40 -4.61 -13.81
CA LEU A 257 -11.20 -3.77 -13.92
C LEU A 257 -10.29 -3.96 -12.71
N VAL A 258 -9.02 -4.22 -12.97
CA VAL A 258 -7.96 -4.26 -11.98
C VAL A 258 -7.08 -3.03 -12.13
N THR A 259 -6.89 -2.29 -11.05
CA THR A 259 -6.05 -1.09 -11.03
C THR A 259 -5.02 -1.19 -9.91
N ALA A 260 -3.74 -0.95 -10.20
CA ALA A 260 -2.72 -0.79 -9.19
C ALA A 260 -2.29 0.68 -9.10
N ILE A 261 -2.35 1.27 -7.90
CA ILE A 261 -1.81 2.60 -7.60
C ILE A 261 -0.61 2.40 -6.67
N LEU A 262 0.58 2.56 -7.22
CA LEU A 262 1.81 2.10 -6.59
C LEU A 262 2.76 3.28 -6.35
N PHE A 263 3.43 3.28 -5.21
CA PHE A 263 4.32 4.37 -4.80
C PHE A 263 5.76 3.87 -4.71
N ALA A 264 6.70 4.64 -5.24
CA ALA A 264 8.13 4.31 -5.21
C ALA A 264 8.40 2.85 -5.64
N SER A 265 7.72 2.38 -6.69
CA SER A 265 7.80 0.99 -7.12
C SER A 265 9.16 0.71 -7.75
N PRO A 266 9.98 -0.20 -7.20
CA PRO A 266 11.12 -0.72 -7.93
C PRO A 266 10.62 -1.50 -9.17
N ARG A 267 11.53 -1.77 -10.10
CA ARG A 267 11.29 -2.61 -11.26
C ARG A 267 11.12 -4.06 -10.84
N VAL A 268 10.32 -4.79 -11.61
CA VAL A 268 9.78 -6.09 -11.20
C VAL A 268 10.23 -7.22 -12.11
N GLY A 269 10.24 -7.01 -13.42
CA GLY A 269 10.63 -8.03 -14.38
C GLY A 269 11.32 -7.46 -15.62
N ASP A 270 11.65 -8.36 -16.53
CA ASP A 270 12.36 -8.08 -17.77
C ASP A 270 11.45 -7.56 -18.90
N SER A 271 12.00 -7.45 -20.11
CA SER A 271 11.22 -7.07 -21.29
C SER A 271 10.11 -8.07 -21.66
N SER A 272 10.30 -9.37 -21.40
CA SER A 272 9.29 -10.41 -21.64
C SER A 272 8.11 -10.25 -20.68
N PHE A 273 8.39 -9.86 -19.42
CA PHE A 273 7.39 -9.45 -18.45
C PHE A 273 6.61 -8.21 -18.90
N VAL A 274 7.26 -7.18 -19.47
CA VAL A 274 6.57 -6.02 -20.06
C VAL A 274 5.62 -6.43 -21.19
N ASN A 275 6.09 -7.31 -22.09
CA ASN A 275 5.28 -7.84 -23.19
C ASN A 275 4.09 -8.68 -22.71
N ALA A 276 4.21 -9.36 -21.57
CA ALA A 276 3.10 -10.05 -20.94
C ALA A 276 2.08 -9.05 -20.39
N PHE A 277 2.55 -8.00 -19.70
CA PHE A 277 1.70 -6.93 -19.18
C PHE A 277 0.93 -6.18 -20.29
N SER A 278 1.58 -5.84 -21.40
CA SER A 278 0.98 -5.03 -22.48
C SER A 278 -0.24 -5.69 -23.14
N LYS A 279 -0.43 -7.00 -22.95
CA LYS A 279 -1.56 -7.78 -23.48
C LYS A 279 -2.77 -7.79 -22.52
N LEU A 280 -2.65 -7.22 -21.32
CA LEU A 280 -3.68 -7.29 -20.28
C LEU A 280 -4.61 -6.06 -20.34
N GLU A 281 -5.66 -6.15 -21.15
CA GLU A 281 -6.58 -5.02 -21.39
C GLU A 281 -7.34 -4.54 -20.14
N ASN A 282 -7.58 -5.44 -19.17
CA ASN A 282 -8.32 -5.15 -17.93
C ASN A 282 -7.40 -4.78 -16.74
N LEU A 283 -6.11 -4.53 -17.00
CA LEU A 283 -5.16 -4.10 -15.98
C LEU A 283 -4.66 -2.68 -16.25
N ARG A 284 -4.64 -1.85 -15.21
CA ARG A 284 -4.06 -0.50 -15.24
C ARG A 284 -3.11 -0.33 -14.07
N ILE A 285 -1.93 0.24 -14.32
CA ILE A 285 -0.93 0.48 -13.28
C ILE A 285 -0.52 1.95 -13.35
N LEU A 286 -0.68 2.68 -12.25
CA LEU A 286 -0.14 4.02 -12.06
C LEU A 286 1.00 3.93 -11.04
N ARG A 287 2.18 4.40 -11.42
CA ARG A 287 3.35 4.51 -10.54
C ARG A 287 3.56 5.96 -10.17
N VAL A 288 3.56 6.25 -8.88
CA VAL A 288 3.92 7.56 -8.33
C VAL A 288 5.39 7.51 -7.93
N THR A 289 6.22 8.32 -8.60
CA THR A 289 7.67 8.40 -8.37
C THR A 289 8.02 9.79 -7.89
N ASN A 290 9.09 9.90 -7.09
CA ASN A 290 9.60 11.17 -6.61
C ASN A 290 11.00 11.44 -7.18
N CYS A 291 11.23 12.64 -7.71
CA CYS A 291 12.42 12.96 -8.51
C CYS A 291 13.79 12.60 -7.89
N LEU A 292 13.94 12.65 -6.56
CA LEU A 292 15.18 12.30 -5.86
C LEU A 292 15.14 10.90 -5.21
N ASP A 293 14.01 10.19 -5.32
CA ASP A 293 13.92 8.81 -4.88
C ASP A 293 14.58 7.89 -5.92
N ILE A 294 15.61 7.17 -5.50
CA ILE A 294 16.36 6.28 -6.38
C ILE A 294 15.73 4.89 -6.49
N ILE A 295 14.85 4.49 -5.56
CA ILE A 295 14.32 3.13 -5.48
C ILE A 295 13.57 2.70 -6.75
N PRO A 296 12.78 3.55 -7.42
CA PRO A 296 12.14 3.18 -8.69
C PRO A 296 13.10 2.77 -9.81
N ASN A 297 14.37 3.18 -9.74
CA ASN A 297 15.38 2.84 -10.74
C ASN A 297 15.97 1.44 -10.53
N TYR A 298 15.74 0.80 -9.38
CA TYR A 298 16.29 -0.53 -9.07
C TYR A 298 15.32 -1.65 -9.44
N PRO A 299 15.81 -2.80 -9.92
CA PRO A 299 17.20 -3.05 -10.31
C PRO A 299 17.62 -2.32 -11.61
N LEU A 300 18.91 -2.01 -11.73
CA LEU A 300 19.41 -1.15 -12.83
C LEU A 300 19.57 -1.89 -14.18
N ILE A 301 19.88 -3.18 -14.17
CA ILE A 301 20.29 -3.95 -15.37
C ILE A 301 19.21 -4.98 -15.72
N ASP A 302 18.76 -5.01 -16.98
CA ASP A 302 17.81 -5.99 -17.53
C ASP A 302 16.41 -6.04 -16.90
N TYR A 303 16.03 -4.98 -16.18
CA TYR A 303 14.67 -4.78 -15.69
C TYR A 303 13.99 -3.61 -16.38
N SER A 304 12.68 -3.72 -16.56
CA SER A 304 11.86 -2.71 -17.21
C SER A 304 10.68 -2.29 -16.33
N GLU A 305 10.24 -1.06 -16.57
CA GLU A 305 9.11 -0.46 -15.88
C GLU A 305 7.82 -0.72 -16.65
N ILE A 306 6.71 -0.86 -15.94
CA ILE A 306 5.37 -1.02 -16.54
C ILE A 306 4.37 -0.03 -15.95
N GLY A 307 3.32 0.26 -16.72
CA GLY A 307 2.28 1.21 -16.36
C GLY A 307 2.62 2.67 -16.67
N VAL A 308 1.73 3.56 -16.24
CA VAL A 308 1.82 5.01 -16.43
C VAL A 308 2.53 5.63 -15.22
N GLU A 309 3.38 6.62 -15.45
CA GLU A 309 4.11 7.31 -14.38
C GLU A 309 3.48 8.68 -14.07
N LEU A 310 3.31 8.96 -12.78
CA LEU A 310 3.14 10.31 -12.23
C LEU A 310 4.42 10.68 -11.47
N ALA A 311 5.29 11.43 -12.15
CA ALA A 311 6.53 11.94 -11.56
C ALA A 311 6.27 13.24 -10.78
N ILE A 312 6.36 13.14 -9.45
CA ILE A 312 6.29 14.29 -8.54
C ILE A 312 7.68 14.78 -8.16
N ASP A 313 7.74 16.03 -7.69
CA ASP A 313 8.96 16.64 -7.20
C ASP A 313 8.71 17.27 -5.83
N THR A 314 9.11 16.55 -4.78
CA THR A 314 8.98 17.04 -3.40
C THR A 314 9.98 18.14 -3.06
N THR A 315 11.04 18.35 -3.85
CA THR A 315 12.03 19.42 -3.61
C THR A 315 11.43 20.81 -3.79
N LYS A 316 10.36 20.92 -4.59
CA LYS A 316 9.58 22.15 -4.77
C LYS A 316 8.75 22.51 -3.53
N SER A 317 8.57 21.61 -2.58
CA SER A 317 7.80 21.86 -1.36
C SER A 317 8.53 22.82 -0.43
N LYS A 318 7.90 23.95 -0.11
CA LYS A 318 8.38 24.87 0.92
C LYS A 318 8.34 24.32 2.34
N TYR A 319 7.65 23.19 2.57
CA TYR A 319 7.43 22.59 3.88
C TYR A 319 8.54 21.62 4.30
N LEU A 320 9.20 20.99 3.32
CA LEU A 320 10.21 19.95 3.58
C LEU A 320 11.59 20.56 3.78
N LYS A 321 12.45 19.87 4.55
CA LYS A 321 13.86 20.24 4.71
C LYS A 321 14.59 20.13 3.37
N VAL A 322 15.53 21.05 3.14
CA VAL A 322 16.41 21.08 1.97
C VAL A 322 17.84 21.34 2.45
N PRO A 323 18.82 20.47 2.14
CA PRO A 323 18.64 19.18 1.46
C PRO A 323 17.84 18.18 2.32
N GLY A 324 17.14 17.25 1.65
CA GLY A 324 16.56 16.07 2.28
C GLY A 324 17.57 14.92 2.36
N ASP A 325 17.09 13.73 2.72
CA ASP A 325 17.85 12.48 2.65
C ASP A 325 17.09 11.38 1.89
N ILE A 326 17.77 10.27 1.59
CA ILE A 326 17.21 9.15 0.83
C ILE A 326 15.93 8.58 1.48
N ARG A 327 15.82 8.60 2.82
CA ARG A 327 14.61 8.14 3.53
C ARG A 327 13.45 9.11 3.34
N SER A 328 13.72 10.41 3.34
CA SER A 328 12.72 11.44 3.12
C SER A 328 12.21 11.45 1.69
N TRP A 329 13.08 11.22 0.70
CA TRP A 329 12.68 11.15 -0.71
C TRP A 329 11.85 9.90 -1.00
N HIS A 330 12.20 8.77 -0.37
CA HIS A 330 11.50 7.50 -0.48
C HIS A 330 10.28 7.38 0.46
N SER A 331 9.99 8.35 1.30
CA SER A 331 8.88 8.23 2.25
C SER A 331 7.53 8.22 1.53
N LEU A 332 6.66 7.27 1.88
CA LEU A 332 5.28 7.24 1.37
C LEU A 332 4.49 8.49 1.77
N GLU A 333 4.68 8.99 2.99
CA GLU A 333 4.07 10.24 3.44
C GLU A 333 4.59 11.46 2.67
N ALA A 334 5.89 11.48 2.32
CA ALA A 334 6.44 12.51 1.45
C ALA A 334 5.90 12.40 0.02
N HIS A 335 5.71 11.18 -0.51
CA HIS A 335 5.06 10.98 -1.81
C HIS A 335 3.62 11.53 -1.80
N MET A 336 2.83 11.19 -0.79
CA MET A 336 1.46 11.72 -0.66
C MET A 336 1.43 13.24 -0.46
N HIS A 337 2.39 13.81 0.26
CA HIS A 337 2.57 15.26 0.36
C HIS A 337 2.90 15.89 -0.99
N GLY A 338 3.79 15.25 -1.75
CA GLY A 338 4.11 15.61 -3.13
C GLY A 338 2.87 15.61 -4.02
N VAL A 339 2.12 14.51 -4.03
CA VAL A 339 0.84 14.39 -4.76
C VAL A 339 -0.15 15.46 -4.29
N ALA A 340 -0.23 15.77 -3.00
CA ALA A 340 -1.14 16.79 -2.49
C ALA A 340 -0.82 18.20 -3.02
N GLY A 341 0.46 18.48 -3.32
CA GLY A 341 0.93 19.80 -3.71
C GLY A 341 1.39 19.98 -5.17
N TYR A 342 1.53 18.89 -5.93
CA TYR A 342 2.06 18.87 -7.28
C TYR A 342 1.25 19.75 -8.25
N GLN A 343 1.89 20.63 -9.01
CA GLN A 343 1.25 21.58 -9.93
C GLN A 343 1.54 21.28 -11.41
N GLY A 344 1.96 20.06 -11.74
CA GLY A 344 2.45 19.72 -13.08
C GLY A 344 3.97 19.81 -13.19
N ALA A 345 4.55 19.28 -14.28
CA ALA A 345 5.99 19.15 -14.45
C ALA A 345 6.70 20.53 -14.40
N ASN A 346 6.08 21.52 -15.04
CA ASN A 346 6.56 22.90 -15.10
C ASN A 346 6.00 23.79 -13.98
N GLY A 347 5.16 23.22 -13.09
CA GLY A 347 4.54 23.95 -11.99
C GLY A 347 5.44 24.08 -10.76
N GLY A 348 5.04 24.97 -9.86
CA GLY A 348 5.60 25.07 -8.51
C GLY A 348 5.00 24.04 -7.54
N PHE A 349 4.85 24.43 -6.27
CA PHE A 349 4.21 23.60 -5.25
C PHE A 349 3.12 24.37 -4.52
N LYS A 350 1.93 23.79 -4.45
CA LYS A 350 0.80 24.34 -3.71
C LYS A 350 -0.16 23.21 -3.32
N LEU A 351 -0.42 23.05 -2.03
CA LEU A 351 -1.39 22.07 -1.54
C LEU A 351 -2.79 22.38 -2.11
N GLU A 352 -3.29 21.49 -2.96
CA GLU A 352 -4.63 21.59 -3.56
C GLU A 352 -5.68 20.84 -2.74
N VAL A 353 -5.25 19.85 -1.96
CA VAL A 353 -6.09 19.13 -1.01
C VAL A 353 -5.67 19.43 0.43
N ARG A 354 -6.63 19.32 1.34
CA ARG A 354 -6.38 19.50 2.77
C ARG A 354 -5.75 18.23 3.35
N ARG A 355 -4.46 18.04 3.10
CA ARG A 355 -3.61 17.05 3.77
C ARG A 355 -2.77 17.74 4.83
N ASP A 356 -2.76 17.22 6.05
CA ASP A 356 -1.97 17.80 7.13
C ASP A 356 -0.48 17.52 6.90
N ILE A 357 0.35 18.56 6.95
CA ILE A 357 1.79 18.41 6.70
C ILE A 357 2.47 17.57 7.78
N SER A 358 1.92 17.52 9.00
CA SER A 358 2.50 16.76 10.13
C SER A 358 2.64 15.27 9.84
N LEU A 359 1.82 14.72 8.93
CA LEU A 359 1.86 13.32 8.50
C LEU A 359 3.23 12.91 7.94
N VAL A 360 3.96 13.84 7.32
CA VAL A 360 5.32 13.63 6.82
C VAL A 360 6.30 13.18 7.92
N ASN A 361 6.09 13.65 9.16
CA ASN A 361 6.95 13.30 10.30
C ASN A 361 6.51 12.04 11.07
N LYS A 362 5.53 11.25 10.57
CA LYS A 362 5.08 10.01 11.24
C LYS A 362 6.26 9.13 11.67
N HIS A 363 7.22 8.91 10.77
CA HIS A 363 8.41 8.08 11.01
C HIS A 363 9.72 8.78 10.67
N LEU A 364 9.70 10.10 10.45
CA LEU A 364 10.83 10.87 9.95
C LEU A 364 10.95 12.24 10.62
N ASN A 365 12.07 12.90 10.32
CA ASN A 365 12.34 14.31 10.59
C ASN A 365 12.48 15.09 9.28
N ALA A 366 11.42 15.14 8.47
CA ALA A 366 11.49 15.64 7.10
C ALA A 366 10.86 17.04 6.90
N LEU A 367 10.02 17.52 7.83
CA LEU A 367 9.50 18.89 7.82
C LEU A 367 10.52 19.88 8.39
N LYS A 368 10.55 21.11 7.88
CA LYS A 368 11.38 22.18 8.47
C LYS A 368 11.02 22.43 9.93
N ASP A 369 12.02 22.75 10.74
CA ASP A 369 11.88 22.91 12.19
C ASP A 369 10.94 24.08 12.57
N GLU A 370 10.79 25.07 11.68
CA GLU A 370 9.88 26.22 11.83
C GLU A 370 8.39 25.82 11.97
N TYR A 371 8.01 24.61 11.52
CA TYR A 371 6.65 24.09 11.66
C TYR A 371 6.41 23.42 13.03
N CYS A 372 7.45 23.27 13.85
CA CYS A 372 7.38 22.73 15.21
C CYS A 372 6.64 21.39 15.34
N VAL A 373 6.76 20.52 14.33
CA VAL A 373 6.18 19.17 14.36
C VAL A 373 7.21 18.18 14.91
N PRO A 374 6.90 17.45 16.00
CA PRO A 374 7.80 16.43 16.53
C PRO A 374 8.19 15.38 15.49
N THR A 375 9.40 14.85 15.60
CA THR A 375 9.92 13.81 14.71
C THR A 375 9.45 12.44 15.12
N CYS A 376 9.22 11.53 14.17
CA CYS A 376 8.87 10.13 14.44
C CYS A 376 7.72 9.98 15.45
N TRP A 377 6.69 10.83 15.32
CA TRP A 377 5.64 10.95 16.33
C TRP A 377 4.66 9.78 16.35
N TRP A 378 4.62 8.95 15.30
CA TRP A 378 3.78 7.76 15.27
C TRP A 378 4.38 6.66 16.13
N VAL A 379 3.95 6.61 17.39
CA VAL A 379 4.39 5.62 18.37
C VAL A 379 3.23 5.27 19.30
N GLU A 380 3.16 4.00 19.71
CA GLU A 380 2.22 3.56 20.73
C GLU A 380 2.48 4.27 22.06
N LYS A 381 1.41 4.57 22.79
CA LYS A 381 1.53 5.10 24.15
C LYS A 381 2.39 4.14 24.97
N ASN A 382 3.44 4.66 25.61
CA ASN A 382 4.40 3.89 26.41
C ASN A 382 5.02 2.70 25.65
N ASN A 383 5.14 2.79 24.31
CA ASN A 383 5.59 1.70 23.44
C ASN A 383 4.76 0.40 23.60
N GLY A 384 3.48 0.51 23.95
CA GLY A 384 2.58 -0.64 24.14
C GLY A 384 2.65 -1.28 25.52
N MET A 385 3.46 -0.76 26.44
CA MET A 385 3.44 -1.21 27.84
C MET A 385 2.18 -0.67 28.52
N VAL A 386 1.41 -1.56 29.17
CA VAL A 386 0.14 -1.24 29.84
C VAL A 386 0.18 -1.74 31.29
N GLN A 387 -0.11 -0.83 32.23
CA GLN A 387 -0.26 -1.17 33.64
C GLN A 387 -1.52 -1.98 33.87
N GLN A 388 -1.39 -3.08 34.60
CA GLN A 388 -2.49 -3.97 34.99
C GLN A 388 -3.06 -3.54 36.35
N ASP A 389 -4.22 -4.09 36.72
CA ASP A 389 -4.90 -3.75 37.99
C ASP A 389 -4.08 -4.08 39.24
N ASP A 390 -3.18 -5.08 39.16
CA ASP A 390 -2.25 -5.46 40.23
C ASP A 390 -0.99 -4.58 40.29
N GLY A 391 -0.89 -3.57 39.44
CA GLY A 391 0.24 -2.64 39.34
C GLY A 391 1.40 -3.15 38.46
N SER A 392 1.36 -4.40 37.99
CA SER A 392 2.35 -4.94 37.04
C SER A 392 2.21 -4.28 35.66
N TRP A 393 3.23 -4.40 34.81
CA TRP A 393 3.20 -3.89 33.44
C TRP A 393 3.38 -5.04 32.45
N LYS A 394 2.53 -5.07 31.43
CA LYS A 394 2.59 -6.06 30.34
C LYS A 394 2.69 -5.35 28.99
N LEU A 395 3.44 -5.96 28.07
CA LEU A 395 3.49 -5.51 26.69
C LEU A 395 2.21 -5.99 25.98
N MET A 396 1.35 -5.04 25.60
CA MET A 396 0.09 -5.25 24.89
C MET A 396 0.18 -4.54 23.53
N ASP A 397 0.97 -5.11 22.62
CA ASP A 397 1.32 -4.51 21.33
C ASP A 397 0.82 -5.31 20.12
N HIS A 398 -0.11 -6.24 20.36
CA HIS A 398 -0.86 -7.01 19.40
C HIS A 398 -2.29 -7.23 19.94
N GLU A 399 -3.29 -6.98 19.10
CA GLU A 399 -4.67 -7.39 19.32
C GLU A 399 -4.93 -8.68 18.53
N ASP A 400 -5.41 -9.72 19.21
CA ASP A 400 -5.89 -10.92 18.54
C ASP A 400 -7.12 -10.57 17.69
N ASP A 401 -7.26 -11.22 16.54
CA ASP A 401 -8.53 -11.17 15.81
C ASP A 401 -9.54 -12.05 16.56
N ASP A 402 -10.59 -11.43 17.11
CA ASP A 402 -11.68 -12.16 17.80
C ASP A 402 -12.25 -13.25 16.86
N TYR A 403 -11.89 -14.51 17.10
CA TYR A 403 -12.64 -15.64 16.60
C TYR A 403 -13.91 -15.71 17.46
N SER A 404 -15.00 -15.11 16.96
CA SER A 404 -16.38 -15.11 17.48
C SER A 404 -16.83 -13.96 18.41
N VAL A 405 -17.46 -12.95 17.79
CA VAL A 405 -18.77 -12.45 18.25
C VAL A 405 -19.80 -12.86 17.19
N TYR A 406 -20.03 -14.16 17.12
CA TYR A 406 -21.23 -14.79 16.56
C TYR A 406 -21.44 -16.07 17.36
N ALA A 407 -21.96 -15.91 18.58
CA ALA A 407 -22.60 -16.94 19.38
C ALA A 407 -24.09 -16.63 19.43
#